data_AF-A0A496ZUB4-F1
#
_entry.id   AF-A0A496ZUB4-F1
#
_cell.length_a   1.000
_cell.length_b   1.000
_cell.length_c   1.000
_cell.angle_alpha   90.00
_cell.angle_beta   90.00
_cell.angle_gamma   90.00
#
_symmetry.space_group_name_H-M   'P 1'
#
loop_
_entity.id
_entity.type
_entity.pdbx_description
1 polymer ?
#
loop_
_entity_poly.entity_id
_entity_poly.type
_entity_poly.pdbx_seq_one_letter_code
_entity_poly.pdbx_strand_id
1 'polypeptide(L)'
;MKFWIDKGGFIYLFQILKAAGAIQEYREVSLAIKHGQVSVNDETCFKQRRVLKVDDTVRYKKLHIKVMERDELGRTDEEAMRGKQPDGTVKHGDVKGWGFKPLKKDIDVDIELEEISRRVHEMLVQNNLKLAMAESCTGGMIQNLITSHAGSSKYFVGGLICYSDEIKNKILKVKKETLKKHGAVSKETALEMASNAAKLFAADIAGSVTGIAGPDGGTEEKPVGTVHIAVKFIDNLLHQNFVFRGNRDSVRKKSSLQLFKLILENLS
;
A
#
# COMPACT_ATOMS: atom_id res chain seq x y z
N MET A 1 -4.65 -29.03 -9.24
CA MET A 1 -4.79 -27.80 -10.08
C MET A 1 -3.41 -27.27 -10.42
N LYS A 2 -3.27 -26.62 -11.57
CA LYS A 2 -2.02 -25.96 -11.98
C LYS A 2 -2.09 -24.47 -11.57
N PHE A 3 -1.02 -23.94 -11.02
CA PHE A 3 -0.88 -22.52 -10.69
C PHE A 3 0.31 -21.96 -11.48
N TRP A 4 0.07 -20.91 -12.25
CA TRP A 4 1.05 -20.39 -13.20
C TRP A 4 1.77 -19.16 -12.65
N ILE A 5 3.10 -19.14 -12.78
CA ILE A 5 3.95 -17.97 -12.50
C ILE A 5 4.67 -17.55 -13.77
N ASP A 6 5.02 -16.27 -13.87
CA ASP A 6 5.79 -15.75 -15.00
C ASP A 6 7.22 -16.31 -14.99
N LYS A 7 7.85 -16.33 -16.16
CA LYS A 7 9.21 -16.85 -16.34
C LYS A 7 10.20 -16.21 -15.37
N GLY A 8 10.91 -17.04 -14.58
CA GLY A 8 11.83 -16.56 -13.53
C GLY A 8 11.16 -15.96 -12.29
N GLY A 9 9.83 -16.01 -12.23
CA GLY A 9 9.02 -15.59 -11.08
C GLY A 9 9.08 -16.57 -9.92
N PHE A 10 8.52 -16.15 -8.80
CA PHE A 10 8.32 -17.00 -7.63
C PHE A 10 7.02 -16.61 -6.93
N ILE A 11 6.49 -17.52 -6.11
CA ILE A 11 5.29 -17.24 -5.31
C ILE A 11 5.45 -17.78 -3.90
N TYR A 12 4.89 -17.09 -2.91
CA TYR A 12 4.86 -17.59 -1.53
C TYR A 12 3.73 -18.60 -1.32
N LEU A 13 3.95 -19.57 -0.43
CA LEU A 13 2.95 -20.57 -0.02
C LEU A 13 1.62 -19.94 0.44
N PHE A 14 1.66 -18.82 1.16
CA PHE A 14 0.43 -18.11 1.51
C PHE A 14 -0.31 -17.58 0.27
N GLN A 15 0.40 -17.03 -0.70
CA GLN A 15 -0.21 -16.46 -1.90
C GLN A 15 -0.87 -17.56 -2.76
N ILE A 16 -0.22 -18.72 -2.90
CA ILE A 16 -0.78 -19.83 -3.70
C ILE A 16 -2.02 -20.43 -3.04
N LEU A 17 -1.99 -20.63 -1.72
CA LEU A 17 -3.13 -21.18 -0.98
C LEU A 17 -4.29 -20.19 -0.94
N LYS A 18 -3.99 -18.89 -0.86
CA LYS A 18 -4.98 -17.81 -0.93
C LYS A 18 -5.61 -17.74 -2.32
N ALA A 19 -4.80 -17.81 -3.37
CA ALA A 19 -5.29 -17.81 -4.75
C ALA A 19 -6.13 -19.06 -5.08
N ALA A 20 -5.81 -20.20 -4.46
CA ALA A 20 -6.62 -21.41 -4.53
C ALA A 20 -7.89 -21.38 -3.66
N GLY A 21 -8.16 -20.27 -2.96
CA GLY A 21 -9.33 -20.09 -2.09
C GLY A 21 -9.30 -20.95 -0.82
N ALA A 22 -8.16 -21.53 -0.47
CA ALA A 22 -8.02 -22.48 0.64
C ALA A 22 -8.06 -21.84 2.03
N ILE A 23 -7.68 -20.56 2.05
CA ILE A 23 -7.40 -19.71 3.20
C ILE A 23 -7.75 -18.27 2.81
N GLN A 24 -8.01 -17.41 3.80
CA GLN A 24 -8.24 -15.99 3.58
C GLN A 24 -7.18 -15.14 4.30
N GLU A 25 -6.77 -15.58 5.48
CA GLU A 25 -5.81 -14.87 6.33
C GLU A 25 -4.47 -15.60 6.46
N TYR A 26 -3.39 -14.83 6.65
CA TYR A 26 -2.06 -15.38 6.86
C TYR A 26 -1.99 -16.25 8.13
N ARG A 27 -2.80 -15.92 9.14
CA ARG A 27 -2.88 -16.68 10.39
C ARG A 27 -3.35 -18.12 10.18
N GLU A 28 -4.22 -18.38 9.21
CA GLU A 28 -4.69 -19.72 8.89
C GLU A 28 -3.56 -20.63 8.39
N VAL A 29 -2.67 -20.09 7.56
CA VAL A 29 -1.47 -20.80 7.09
C VAL A 29 -0.50 -21.04 8.22
N SER A 30 -0.24 -20.03 9.05
CA SER A 30 0.63 -20.19 10.21
C SER A 30 0.12 -21.27 11.16
N LEU A 31 -1.19 -21.35 11.36
CA LEU A 31 -1.81 -22.38 12.20
C LEU A 31 -1.75 -23.76 11.52
N ALA A 32 -2.07 -23.85 10.24
CA ALA A 32 -1.98 -25.09 9.45
C ALA A 32 -0.54 -25.64 9.41
N ILE A 33 0.46 -24.77 9.24
CA ILE A 33 1.88 -25.10 9.30
C ILE A 33 2.26 -25.61 10.69
N LYS A 34 1.82 -24.92 11.76
CA LYS A 34 2.08 -25.33 13.15
C LYS A 34 1.49 -26.71 13.46
N HIS A 35 0.37 -27.06 12.84
CA HIS A 35 -0.27 -28.37 12.97
C HIS A 35 0.21 -29.41 11.93
N GLY A 36 1.21 -29.10 11.11
CA GLY A 36 1.76 -30.03 10.12
C GLY A 36 0.78 -30.38 8.99
N GLN A 37 -0.19 -29.52 8.71
CA GLN A 37 -1.29 -29.78 7.76
C GLN A 37 -0.99 -29.36 6.31
N VAL A 38 0.19 -28.79 6.07
CA VAL A 38 0.62 -28.31 4.75
C VAL A 38 1.87 -29.06 4.35
N SER A 39 1.89 -29.62 3.14
CA SER A 39 3.10 -30.20 2.55
C SER A 39 3.49 -29.49 1.25
N VAL A 40 4.80 -29.42 1.01
CA VAL A 40 5.41 -28.96 -0.24
C VAL A 40 6.33 -30.07 -0.72
N ASN A 41 6.17 -30.54 -1.95
CA ASN A 41 6.91 -31.69 -2.51
C ASN A 41 6.83 -32.93 -1.63
N ASP A 42 5.62 -33.22 -1.15
CA ASP A 42 5.31 -34.31 -0.22
C ASP A 42 6.03 -34.26 1.13
N GLU A 43 6.76 -33.19 1.44
CA GLU A 43 7.36 -32.92 2.76
C GLU A 43 6.53 -31.92 3.57
N THR A 44 6.38 -32.16 4.87
CA THR A 44 5.67 -31.22 5.76
C THR A 44 6.38 -29.87 5.80
N CYS A 45 5.64 -28.80 5.54
CA CYS A 45 6.18 -27.44 5.51
C CYS A 45 6.12 -26.79 6.90
N PHE A 46 7.28 -26.38 7.43
CA PHE A 46 7.40 -25.69 8.72
C PHE A 46 7.71 -24.18 8.60
N LYS A 47 7.88 -23.67 7.37
CA LYS A 47 8.30 -22.28 7.11
C LYS A 47 7.11 -21.43 6.64
N GLN A 48 6.75 -20.41 7.44
CA GLN A 48 5.61 -19.53 7.15
C GLN A 48 5.77 -18.72 5.85
N ARG A 49 7.00 -18.33 5.49
CA ARG A 49 7.33 -17.61 4.24
C ARG A 49 8.07 -18.51 3.25
N ARG A 50 7.58 -19.73 3.03
CA ARG A 50 8.15 -20.62 2.00
C ARG A 50 7.91 -20.02 0.61
N VAL A 51 8.99 -19.77 -0.11
CA VAL A 51 8.97 -19.48 -1.55
C VAL A 51 8.80 -20.81 -2.30
N LEU A 52 7.90 -20.81 -3.27
CA LEU A 52 7.65 -21.92 -4.19
C LEU A 52 8.21 -21.58 -5.56
N LYS A 53 8.83 -22.57 -6.18
CA LYS A 53 9.42 -22.52 -7.52
C LYS A 53 8.58 -23.32 -8.51
N VAL A 54 8.90 -23.17 -9.80
CA VAL A 54 8.37 -24.03 -10.86
C VAL A 54 8.56 -25.51 -10.48
N ASP A 55 7.56 -26.32 -10.80
CA ASP A 55 7.42 -27.74 -10.47
C ASP A 55 7.15 -28.09 -9.00
N ASP A 56 7.22 -27.14 -8.06
CA ASP A 56 6.83 -27.42 -6.69
C ASP A 56 5.35 -27.85 -6.62
N THR A 57 5.07 -28.86 -5.79
CA THR A 57 3.71 -29.29 -5.47
C THR A 57 3.34 -28.86 -4.06
N VAL A 58 2.08 -28.48 -3.85
CA VAL A 58 1.54 -28.10 -2.54
C VAL A 58 0.30 -28.93 -2.24
N ARG A 59 0.23 -29.51 -1.04
CA ARG A 59 -0.98 -30.14 -0.51
C ARG A 59 -1.47 -29.44 0.74
N TYR A 60 -2.77 -29.19 0.79
CA TYR A 60 -3.45 -28.65 1.96
C TYR A 60 -4.94 -28.98 1.90
N LYS A 61 -5.48 -29.62 2.94
CA LYS A 61 -6.85 -30.18 2.94
C LYS A 61 -7.05 -31.08 1.70
N LYS A 62 -8.07 -30.81 0.88
CA LYS A 62 -8.35 -31.52 -0.37
C LYS A 62 -7.63 -30.94 -1.59
N LEU A 63 -6.84 -29.88 -1.41
CA LEU A 63 -6.15 -29.22 -2.51
C LEU A 63 -4.82 -29.89 -2.79
N HIS A 64 -4.56 -30.06 -4.08
CA HIS A 64 -3.27 -30.45 -4.63
C HIS A 64 -2.94 -29.45 -5.76
N ILE A 65 -1.91 -28.64 -5.57
CA ILE A 65 -1.51 -27.58 -6.49
C ILE A 65 -0.13 -27.92 -7.06
N LYS A 66 0.07 -27.77 -8.36
CA LYS A 66 1.40 -27.82 -8.99
C LYS A 66 1.74 -26.44 -9.55
N VAL A 67 2.92 -25.92 -9.23
CA VAL A 67 3.43 -24.66 -9.77
C VAL A 67 3.99 -24.91 -11.18
N MET A 68 3.56 -24.09 -12.13
CA MET A 68 3.93 -24.14 -13.54
C MET A 68 4.46 -22.78 -13.98
N GLU A 69 5.26 -22.74 -15.04
CA GLU A 69 5.82 -21.50 -15.61
C GLU A 69 5.08 -21.13 -16.90
N ARG A 70 4.88 -19.83 -17.16
CA ARG A 70 4.44 -19.31 -18.46
C ARG A 70 5.62 -18.75 -19.22
N ASP A 71 5.59 -18.88 -20.55
CA ASP A 71 6.59 -18.25 -21.40
C ASP A 71 6.45 -16.71 -21.45
N GLU A 72 7.41 -16.04 -22.10
CA GLU A 72 7.47 -14.57 -22.19
C GLU A 72 6.27 -13.93 -22.90
N LEU A 73 5.43 -14.74 -23.56
CA LEU A 73 4.19 -14.33 -24.23
C LEU A 73 2.95 -14.74 -23.42
N GLY A 74 3.12 -15.24 -22.20
CA GLY A 74 2.05 -15.65 -21.29
C GLY A 74 1.44 -17.00 -21.62
N ARG A 75 2.03 -17.78 -22.52
CA ARG A 75 1.50 -19.08 -22.98
C ARG A 75 1.92 -20.19 -22.03
N THR A 76 1.01 -21.13 -21.83
CA THR A 76 1.23 -22.40 -21.13
C THR A 76 1.93 -23.42 -22.05
N ASP A 77 2.55 -24.46 -21.49
CA ASP A 77 3.17 -25.55 -22.27
C ASP A 77 2.20 -26.17 -23.30
N GLU A 78 0.91 -26.26 -22.95
CA GLU A 78 -0.16 -26.75 -23.83
C GLU A 78 -0.51 -25.74 -24.94
N GLU A 79 -0.42 -24.43 -24.69
CA GLU A 79 -0.67 -23.37 -25.69
C GLU A 79 0.50 -23.21 -26.68
N ALA A 80 1.73 -23.45 -26.23
CA ALA A 80 2.90 -23.56 -27.11
C ALA A 80 2.81 -24.80 -28.03
N MET A 81 2.14 -25.88 -27.59
CA MET A 81 1.89 -27.08 -28.40
C MET A 81 0.62 -27.04 -29.27
N ARG A 82 -0.31 -26.10 -29.02
CA ARG A 82 -1.61 -25.92 -29.71
C ARG A 82 -1.54 -25.40 -31.16
N GLY A 83 -0.36 -25.47 -31.81
CA GLY A 83 -0.26 -25.41 -33.28
C GLY A 83 -0.88 -26.61 -34.01
N LYS A 84 -1.45 -27.58 -33.27
CA LYS A 84 -2.28 -28.67 -33.81
C LYS A 84 -3.72 -28.52 -33.30
N GLN A 85 -4.64 -28.25 -34.23
CA GLN A 85 -6.07 -28.06 -33.95
C GLN A 85 -6.69 -29.30 -33.27
N PRO A 86 -7.47 -29.12 -32.18
CA PRO A 86 -8.43 -30.11 -31.74
C PRO A 86 -9.86 -29.70 -32.13
N ASP A 87 -10.64 -30.73 -32.39
CA ASP A 87 -12.04 -30.74 -32.76
C ASP A 87 -12.96 -30.07 -31.73
N GLY A 88 -14.06 -29.53 -32.27
CA GLY A 88 -15.03 -28.78 -31.51
C GLY A 88 -15.78 -29.65 -30.52
N THR A 89 -15.74 -29.27 -29.24
CA THR A 89 -16.89 -28.75 -28.48
C THR A 89 -16.52 -28.69 -27.00
N VAL A 90 -16.22 -27.48 -26.49
CA VAL A 90 -16.16 -27.26 -25.03
C VAL A 90 -17.41 -26.48 -24.63
N LYS A 91 -18.37 -27.19 -24.03
CA LYS A 91 -19.52 -26.57 -23.35
C LYS A 91 -18.99 -25.70 -22.21
N HIS A 92 -19.14 -24.39 -22.36
CA HIS A 92 -18.91 -23.47 -21.26
C HIS A 92 -20.09 -23.62 -20.29
N GLY A 93 -19.82 -24.19 -19.10
CA GLY A 93 -20.74 -24.04 -17.98
C GLY A 93 -20.73 -22.58 -17.55
N ASP A 94 -21.90 -21.98 -17.36
CA ASP A 94 -22.06 -20.58 -17.01
C ASP A 94 -21.18 -20.20 -15.81
N VAL A 95 -20.07 -19.51 -16.07
CA VAL A 95 -19.26 -18.91 -15.02
C VAL A 95 -20.07 -17.72 -14.51
N LYS A 96 -20.78 -17.91 -13.39
CA LYS A 96 -21.20 -16.77 -12.57
C LYS A 96 -19.94 -16.00 -12.21
N GLY A 97 -19.80 -14.81 -12.79
CA GLY A 97 -18.59 -14.00 -12.78
C GLY A 97 -17.94 -13.91 -11.40
N TRP A 98 -16.64 -14.19 -11.37
CA TRP A 98 -15.80 -13.92 -10.21
C TRP A 98 -15.65 -12.41 -10.05
N GLY A 99 -16.45 -11.83 -9.15
CA GLY A 99 -16.25 -10.48 -8.65
C GLY A 99 -15.24 -10.49 -7.51
N PHE A 100 -14.15 -9.74 -7.67
CA PHE A 100 -13.34 -9.26 -6.55
C PHE A 100 -14.29 -8.61 -5.53
N LYS A 101 -14.39 -9.15 -4.30
CA LYS A 101 -15.11 -8.52 -3.18
C LYS A 101 -14.16 -8.12 -2.06
N PRO A 102 -13.45 -7.01 -2.20
CA PRO A 102 -12.99 -6.23 -1.08
C PRO A 102 -14.15 -5.95 -0.14
N LEU A 103 -13.86 -5.73 1.13
CA LEU A 103 -14.80 -5.01 1.98
C LEU A 103 -15.14 -3.73 1.22
N LYS A 104 -16.40 -3.53 0.84
CA LYS A 104 -16.85 -2.43 -0.03
C LYS A 104 -16.07 -1.12 0.24
N LYS A 105 -15.91 -0.80 1.53
CA LYS A 105 -15.17 0.36 2.06
C LYS A 105 -13.69 0.48 1.68
N ASP A 106 -12.93 -0.60 1.50
CA ASP A 106 -11.51 -0.52 1.12
C ASP A 106 -11.32 -0.37 -0.41
N ILE A 107 -12.23 -0.91 -1.24
CA ILE A 107 -12.33 -0.50 -2.67
C ILE A 107 -12.63 0.98 -2.75
N ASP A 108 -13.63 1.40 -1.98
CA ASP A 108 -14.11 2.77 -2.03
C ASP A 108 -12.94 3.73 -1.72
N VAL A 109 -12.07 3.38 -0.76
CA VAL A 109 -10.87 4.19 -0.46
C VAL A 109 -9.83 4.17 -1.59
N ASP A 110 -9.54 3.03 -2.22
CA ASP A 110 -8.55 2.99 -3.31
C ASP A 110 -9.04 3.76 -4.56
N ILE A 111 -10.32 3.62 -4.92
CA ILE A 111 -10.95 4.37 -6.02
C ILE A 111 -10.96 5.87 -5.69
N GLU A 112 -11.39 6.23 -4.48
CA GLU A 112 -11.47 7.63 -4.06
C GLU A 112 -10.07 8.25 -3.96
N LEU A 113 -9.06 7.49 -3.55
CA LEU A 113 -7.67 7.95 -3.48
C LEU A 113 -7.11 8.24 -4.87
N GLU A 114 -7.37 7.39 -5.85
CA GLU A 114 -7.00 7.62 -7.24
C GLU A 114 -7.71 8.86 -7.81
N GLU A 115 -9.03 8.98 -7.60
CA GLU A 115 -9.82 10.11 -8.08
C GLU A 115 -9.35 11.44 -7.48
N ILE A 116 -9.21 11.50 -6.15
CA ILE A 116 -8.84 12.73 -5.44
C ILE A 116 -7.38 13.09 -5.73
N SER A 117 -6.46 12.13 -5.79
CA SER A 117 -5.06 12.43 -6.14
C SER A 117 -4.92 12.96 -7.57
N ARG A 118 -5.70 12.42 -8.52
CA ARG A 118 -5.76 12.93 -9.90
C ARG A 118 -6.32 14.35 -9.96
N ARG A 119 -7.37 14.67 -9.19
CA ARG A 119 -7.91 16.04 -9.12
C ARG A 119 -6.89 17.02 -8.56
N VAL A 120 -6.15 16.63 -7.51
CA VAL A 120 -5.05 17.45 -6.97
C VAL A 120 -3.96 17.64 -8.02
N HIS A 121 -3.59 16.60 -8.76
CA HIS A 121 -2.65 16.70 -9.87
C HIS A 121 -3.10 17.74 -10.91
N GLU A 122 -4.34 17.63 -11.39
CA GLU A 122 -4.91 18.54 -12.39
C GLU A 122 -4.90 19.98 -11.88
N MET A 123 -5.32 20.22 -10.64
CA MET A 123 -5.36 21.57 -10.05
C MET A 123 -3.98 22.18 -9.84
N LEU A 124 -2.99 21.41 -9.38
CA LEU A 124 -1.63 21.92 -9.16
C LEU A 124 -0.95 22.27 -10.50
N VAL A 125 -1.18 21.47 -11.54
CA VAL A 125 -0.70 21.77 -12.90
C VAL A 125 -1.36 23.03 -13.45
N GLN A 126 -2.69 23.16 -13.31
CA GLN A 126 -3.44 24.33 -13.80
C GLN A 126 -3.04 25.62 -13.11
N ASN A 127 -2.79 25.58 -11.80
CA ASN A 127 -2.42 26.75 -11.01
C ASN A 127 -0.92 27.03 -10.96
N ASN A 128 -0.09 26.17 -11.59
CA ASN A 128 1.37 26.28 -11.57
C ASN A 128 1.95 26.38 -10.14
N LEU A 129 1.38 25.63 -9.20
CA LEU A 129 1.77 25.61 -7.78
C LEU A 129 2.72 24.46 -7.51
N LYS A 130 3.75 24.68 -6.70
CA LYS A 130 4.73 23.66 -6.29
C LYS A 130 4.29 22.95 -5.01
N LEU A 131 4.40 21.63 -5.00
CA LEU A 131 4.08 20.77 -3.86
C LEU A 131 5.32 20.04 -3.34
N ALA A 132 5.50 20.05 -2.02
CA ALA A 132 6.45 19.21 -1.30
C ALA A 132 5.78 18.32 -0.24
N MET A 133 6.47 17.25 0.18
CA MET A 133 5.93 16.30 1.16
C MET A 133 6.91 15.95 2.29
N ALA A 134 6.41 15.87 3.52
CA ALA A 134 7.10 15.28 4.67
C ALA A 134 6.32 14.10 5.26
N GLU A 135 6.81 12.88 5.04
CA GLU A 135 6.11 11.66 5.43
C GLU A 135 6.79 10.92 6.58
N SER A 136 6.00 10.45 7.55
CA SER A 136 6.42 9.48 8.55
C SER A 136 5.66 8.16 8.34
N CYS A 137 4.48 7.99 8.94
CA CYS A 137 3.79 6.69 8.98
C CYS A 137 3.31 6.14 7.62
N THR A 138 3.15 7.00 6.61
CA THR A 138 2.81 6.62 5.24
C THR A 138 4.01 6.06 4.46
N GLY A 139 5.24 6.42 4.86
CA GLY A 139 6.48 5.81 4.35
C GLY A 139 6.72 5.99 2.85
N GLY A 140 6.34 7.13 2.28
CA GLY A 140 6.52 7.42 0.85
C GLY A 140 5.30 7.09 -0.02
N MET A 141 4.21 6.58 0.57
CA MET A 141 2.98 6.25 -0.17
C MET A 141 2.38 7.47 -0.86
N ILE A 142 2.40 8.63 -0.20
CA ILE A 142 1.82 9.85 -0.80
C ILE A 142 2.68 10.32 -1.96
N GLN A 143 4.01 10.34 -1.79
CA GLN A 143 4.94 10.68 -2.87
C GLN A 143 4.81 9.72 -4.06
N ASN A 144 4.62 8.43 -3.82
CA ASN A 144 4.38 7.45 -4.88
C ASN A 144 3.07 7.71 -5.64
N LEU A 145 1.98 8.07 -4.95
CA LEU A 145 0.71 8.44 -5.58
C LEU A 145 0.80 9.76 -6.35
N ILE A 146 1.64 10.69 -5.91
CA ILE A 146 1.90 11.92 -6.66
C ILE A 146 2.64 11.58 -7.95
N THR A 147 3.69 10.76 -7.88
CA THR A 147 4.56 10.47 -9.03
C THR A 147 3.99 9.43 -9.99
N SER A 148 2.91 8.72 -9.63
CA SER A 148 2.18 7.85 -10.56
C SER A 148 1.43 8.62 -11.65
N HIS A 149 1.13 9.90 -11.43
CA HIS A 149 0.50 10.77 -12.42
C HIS A 149 1.54 11.34 -13.39
N ALA A 150 1.37 11.08 -14.68
CA ALA A 150 2.25 11.59 -15.73
C ALA A 150 2.27 13.13 -15.73
N GLY A 151 3.47 13.72 -15.78
CA GLY A 151 3.63 15.17 -15.70
C GLY A 151 3.68 15.74 -14.28
N SER A 152 3.70 14.88 -13.25
CA SER A 152 3.89 15.29 -11.84
C SER A 152 5.14 16.13 -11.59
N SER A 153 6.17 15.99 -12.42
CA SER A 153 7.39 16.83 -12.38
C SER A 153 7.13 18.33 -12.59
N LYS A 154 5.96 18.73 -13.10
CA LYS A 154 5.57 20.13 -13.27
C LYS A 154 5.31 20.85 -11.94
N TYR A 155 4.89 20.13 -10.91
CA TYR A 155 4.54 20.71 -9.61
C TYR A 155 5.23 20.04 -8.42
N PHE A 156 5.51 18.74 -8.49
CA PHE A 156 6.08 18.03 -7.35
C PHE A 156 7.60 18.25 -7.31
N VAL A 157 8.05 19.07 -6.34
CA VAL A 157 9.46 19.46 -6.22
C VAL A 157 10.28 18.46 -5.41
N GLY A 158 9.63 17.59 -4.64
CA GLY A 158 10.30 16.55 -3.86
C GLY A 158 9.65 16.33 -2.49
N GLY A 159 10.24 15.41 -1.74
CA GLY A 159 9.77 15.11 -0.40
C GLY A 159 10.83 14.44 0.45
N LEU A 160 10.52 14.36 1.73
CA LEU A 160 11.36 13.72 2.73
C LEU A 160 10.54 12.69 3.51
N ILE A 161 11.03 11.46 3.53
CA ILE A 161 10.51 10.44 4.46
C ILE A 161 11.28 10.60 5.78
N CYS A 162 10.72 11.38 6.72
CA CYS A 162 11.29 11.64 8.03
C CYS A 162 10.79 10.63 9.08
N TYR A 163 11.09 9.35 8.85
CA TYR A 163 10.54 8.25 9.64
C TYR A 163 11.00 8.25 11.11
N SER A 164 12.24 8.66 11.38
CA SER A 164 12.78 8.77 12.75
C SER A 164 12.78 10.20 13.28
N ASP A 165 12.75 10.34 14.60
CA ASP A 165 12.85 11.63 15.30
C ASP A 165 14.16 12.35 15.00
N GLU A 166 15.23 11.58 14.78
CA GLU A 166 16.51 12.10 14.34
C GLU A 166 16.39 12.78 12.97
N ILE A 167 15.73 12.16 11.99
CA ILE A 167 15.56 12.76 10.66
C ILE A 167 14.60 13.96 10.72
N LYS A 168 13.53 13.87 11.52
CA LYS A 168 12.63 15.00 11.79
C LYS A 168 13.42 16.21 12.31
N ASN A 169 14.36 15.99 13.24
CA ASN A 169 15.15 17.08 13.80
C ASN A 169 16.33 17.53 12.91
N LYS A 170 17.18 16.61 12.48
CA LYS A 170 18.44 16.95 11.79
C LYS A 170 18.21 17.50 10.38
N ILE A 171 17.31 16.87 9.62
CA ILE A 171 17.05 17.22 8.22
C ILE A 171 15.89 18.19 8.13
N LEU A 172 14.71 17.80 8.64
CA LEU A 172 13.50 18.61 8.54
C LEU A 172 13.42 19.74 9.58
N LYS A 173 14.40 19.85 10.48
CA LYS A 173 14.50 20.94 11.48
C LYS A 173 13.30 21.06 12.43
N VAL A 174 12.53 19.99 12.64
CA VAL A 174 11.54 19.91 13.73
C VAL A 174 12.29 20.11 15.04
N LYS A 175 11.81 21.00 15.91
CA LYS A 175 12.52 21.36 17.14
C LYS A 175 12.61 20.15 18.07
N LYS A 176 13.79 19.97 18.69
CA LYS A 176 13.98 18.92 19.71
C LYS A 176 12.99 19.07 20.86
N GLU A 177 12.65 20.31 21.21
CA GLU A 177 11.70 20.60 22.28
C GLU A 177 10.27 20.18 21.93
N THR A 178 9.85 20.40 20.68
CA THR A 178 8.56 19.91 20.17
C THR A 178 8.46 18.40 20.28
N LEU A 179 9.49 17.68 19.81
CA LEU A 179 9.55 16.22 19.92
C LEU A 179 9.56 15.73 21.37
N LYS A 180 10.30 16.39 22.27
CA LYS A 180 10.35 16.03 23.69
C LYS A 180 9.03 16.26 24.43
N LYS A 181 8.39 17.41 24.19
CA LYS A 181 7.20 17.84 24.95
C LYS A 181 5.91 17.21 24.42
N HIS A 182 5.77 17.09 23.10
CA HIS A 182 4.52 16.65 22.46
C HIS A 182 4.64 15.24 21.85
N GLY A 183 5.86 14.77 21.59
CA GLY A 183 6.13 13.51 20.89
C GLY A 183 5.99 13.64 19.37
N ALA A 184 6.55 12.67 18.65
CA ALA A 184 6.57 12.66 17.18
C ALA A 184 5.18 12.54 16.53
N VAL A 185 4.20 12.00 17.26
CA VAL A 185 2.80 11.89 16.84
C VAL A 185 1.99 12.90 17.64
N SER A 186 1.96 14.12 17.11
CA SER A 186 1.30 15.28 17.71
C SER A 186 0.96 16.33 16.65
N LYS A 187 0.07 17.25 17.01
CA LYS A 187 -0.31 18.40 16.17
C LYS A 187 0.91 19.29 15.89
N GLU A 188 1.68 19.59 16.93
CA GLU A 188 2.84 20.48 16.89
C GLU A 188 3.92 19.93 15.96
N THR A 189 4.17 18.61 16.04
CA THR A 189 5.12 17.97 15.12
C THR A 189 4.63 18.02 13.67
N ALA A 190 3.35 17.73 13.41
CA ALA A 190 2.80 17.81 12.04
C ALA A 190 2.91 19.23 11.45
N LEU A 191 2.54 20.25 12.23
CA LEU A 191 2.62 21.66 11.82
C LEU A 191 4.06 22.09 11.50
N GLU A 192 5.03 21.73 12.34
CA GLU A 192 6.45 22.01 12.09
C GLU A 192 6.96 21.25 10.86
N MET A 193 6.59 19.97 10.71
CA MET A 193 6.96 19.17 9.55
C MET A 193 6.49 19.82 8.24
N ALA A 194 5.22 20.26 8.16
CA ALA A 194 4.67 20.90 6.96
C ALA A 194 5.35 22.24 6.68
N SER A 195 5.48 23.09 7.71
CA SER A 195 6.10 24.41 7.58
C SER A 195 7.57 24.33 7.15
N ASN A 196 8.31 23.37 7.70
CA ASN A 196 9.71 23.20 7.37
C ASN A 196 9.89 22.51 6.02
N ALA A 197 8.97 21.64 5.60
CA ALA A 197 9.00 21.07 4.25
C ALA A 197 8.80 22.14 3.19
N ALA A 198 7.84 23.06 3.38
CA ALA A 198 7.63 24.20 2.47
C ALA A 198 8.93 25.02 2.30
N LYS A 199 9.60 25.32 3.41
CA LYS A 199 10.88 26.05 3.40
C LYS A 199 12.02 25.27 2.75
N LEU A 200 12.17 23.99 3.11
CA LEU A 200 13.26 23.13 2.64
C LEU A 200 13.24 22.95 1.12
N PHE A 201 12.05 22.83 0.54
CA PHE A 201 11.87 22.59 -0.89
C PHE A 201 11.45 23.83 -1.69
N ALA A 202 11.33 25.00 -1.05
CA ALA A 202 10.82 26.23 -1.65
C ALA A 202 9.49 25.98 -2.41
N ALA A 203 8.56 25.29 -1.76
CA ALA A 203 7.27 24.91 -2.31
C ALA A 203 6.15 25.86 -1.86
N ASP A 204 5.18 26.11 -2.75
CA ASP A 204 4.00 26.92 -2.44
C ASP A 204 3.06 26.19 -1.46
N ILE A 205 3.04 24.86 -1.58
CA ILE A 205 2.28 23.95 -0.73
C ILE A 205 3.19 22.87 -0.18
N ALA A 206 3.05 22.52 1.09
CA ALA A 206 3.70 21.36 1.67
C ALA A 206 2.79 20.57 2.61
N GLY A 207 2.68 19.27 2.37
CA GLY A 207 1.95 18.35 3.23
C GLY A 207 2.85 17.63 4.23
N SER A 208 2.31 17.31 5.41
CA SER A 208 2.97 16.42 6.37
C SER A 208 2.01 15.40 6.97
N VAL A 209 2.54 14.20 7.25
CA VAL A 209 1.80 13.13 7.91
C VAL A 209 2.66 12.43 8.96
N THR A 210 2.18 12.41 10.21
CA THR A 210 2.78 11.64 11.32
C THR A 210 1.69 10.90 12.09
N GLY A 211 1.96 9.66 12.51
CA GLY A 211 0.92 8.81 13.11
C GLY A 211 1.38 7.42 13.51
N ILE A 212 0.46 6.67 14.09
CA ILE A 212 0.65 5.29 14.56
C ILE A 212 -0.15 4.36 13.67
N ALA A 213 0.48 3.82 12.62
CA ALA A 213 -0.23 2.93 11.70
C ALA A 213 -0.49 1.51 12.27
N GLY A 214 0.16 1.12 13.37
CA GLY A 214 -0.01 -0.19 13.99
C GLY A 214 0.83 -1.31 13.35
N PRO A 215 0.67 -2.57 13.82
CA PRO A 215 -0.30 -2.98 14.84
C PRO A 215 0.06 -2.56 16.26
N ASP A 216 1.31 -2.17 16.51
CA ASP A 216 1.81 -1.76 17.82
C ASP A 216 2.08 -0.25 17.88
N GLY A 217 2.52 0.23 19.04
CA GLY A 217 2.97 1.62 19.26
C GLY A 217 1.88 2.60 19.68
N GLY A 218 0.65 2.13 19.88
CA GLY A 218 -0.43 2.90 20.47
C GLY A 218 -0.39 2.93 22.00
N THR A 219 -1.00 3.96 22.58
CA THR A 219 -1.32 4.05 24.01
C THR A 219 -2.84 4.26 24.19
N GLU A 220 -3.35 4.24 25.41
CA GLU A 220 -4.77 4.58 25.66
C GLU A 220 -5.12 5.99 25.18
N GLU A 221 -4.22 6.95 25.40
CA GLU A 221 -4.40 8.35 24.96
C GLU A 221 -4.18 8.55 23.45
N LYS A 222 -3.28 7.77 22.84
CA LYS A 222 -2.92 7.85 21.42
C LYS A 222 -2.98 6.45 20.81
N PRO A 223 -4.19 5.91 20.54
CA PRO A 223 -4.36 4.55 20.05
C PRO A 223 -3.78 4.38 18.65
N VAL A 224 -3.59 3.11 18.27
CA VAL A 224 -3.30 2.75 16.87
C VAL A 224 -4.39 3.33 15.97
N GLY A 225 -3.96 3.93 14.85
CA GLY A 225 -4.81 4.70 13.95
C GLY A 225 -4.76 6.21 14.18
N THR A 226 -4.15 6.69 15.26
CA THR A 226 -3.93 8.12 15.51
C THR A 226 -3.00 8.71 14.45
N VAL A 227 -3.46 9.70 13.69
CA VAL A 227 -2.70 10.36 12.63
C VAL A 227 -2.96 11.87 12.64
N HIS A 228 -1.89 12.65 12.64
CA HIS A 228 -1.91 14.09 12.43
C HIS A 228 -1.46 14.41 11.01
N ILE A 229 -2.28 15.20 10.33
CA ILE A 229 -2.05 15.67 8.97
C ILE A 229 -2.01 17.19 9.00
N ALA A 230 -0.99 17.79 8.39
CA ALA A 230 -0.93 19.24 8.22
C ALA A 230 -0.60 19.61 6.79
N VAL A 231 -1.11 20.74 6.33
CA VAL A 231 -0.83 21.30 5.00
C VAL A 231 -0.50 22.78 5.16
N LYS A 232 0.72 23.15 4.77
CA LYS A 232 1.15 24.53 4.66
C LYS A 232 0.83 25.01 3.24
N PHE A 233 0.05 26.07 3.14
CA PHE A 233 -0.05 26.92 1.94
C PHE A 233 0.77 28.19 2.19
N ILE A 234 0.91 29.07 1.20
CA ILE A 234 1.66 30.35 1.33
C ILE A 234 1.21 31.12 2.59
N ASP A 235 -0.08 31.42 2.70
CA ASP A 235 -0.61 32.26 3.79
C ASP A 235 -1.31 31.49 4.91
N ASN A 236 -1.50 30.18 4.74
CA ASN A 236 -2.28 29.38 5.68
C ASN A 236 -1.53 28.12 6.12
N LEU A 237 -1.83 27.61 7.31
CA LEU A 237 -1.31 26.35 7.82
C LEU A 237 -2.45 25.59 8.49
N LEU A 238 -2.90 24.53 7.81
CA LEU A 238 -4.02 23.71 8.21
C LEU A 238 -3.54 22.47 8.95
N HIS A 239 -4.36 21.97 9.87
CA HIS A 239 -4.12 20.73 10.60
C HIS A 239 -5.42 19.99 10.86
N GLN A 240 -5.38 18.67 10.73
CA GLN A 240 -6.44 17.75 11.12
C GLN A 240 -5.86 16.55 11.88
N ASN A 241 -6.65 16.02 12.82
CA ASN A 241 -6.34 14.82 13.59
C ASN A 241 -7.40 13.74 13.33
N PHE A 242 -6.95 12.51 13.20
CA PHE A 242 -7.79 11.36 12.92
C PHE A 242 -7.43 10.18 13.80
N VAL A 243 -8.42 9.32 14.08
CA VAL A 243 -8.22 7.97 14.62
C VAL A 243 -8.83 6.98 13.65
N PHE A 244 -8.03 6.47 12.72
CA PHE A 244 -8.50 5.56 11.68
C PHE A 244 -8.62 4.12 12.18
N ARG A 245 -9.74 3.47 11.85
CA ARG A 245 -9.88 2.03 12.01
C ARG A 245 -9.32 1.28 10.80
N GLY A 246 -8.73 0.13 11.04
CA GLY A 246 -8.26 -0.79 10.00
C GLY A 246 -6.87 -1.34 10.31
N ASN A 247 -6.35 -2.13 9.38
CA ASN A 247 -4.96 -2.59 9.45
C ASN A 247 -3.99 -1.45 9.07
N ARG A 248 -2.69 -1.72 9.21
CA ARG A 248 -1.61 -0.76 8.90
C ARG A 248 -1.72 -0.13 7.51
N ASP A 249 -2.11 -0.91 6.51
CA ASP A 249 -2.24 -0.42 5.14
C ASP A 249 -3.46 0.51 4.98
N SER A 250 -4.61 0.12 5.53
CA SER A 250 -5.83 0.94 5.54
C SER A 250 -5.60 2.29 6.23
N VAL A 251 -4.87 2.32 7.35
CA VAL A 251 -4.52 3.58 8.03
C VAL A 251 -3.67 4.47 7.12
N ARG A 252 -2.65 3.92 6.45
CA ARG A 252 -1.78 4.68 5.53
C ARG A 252 -2.54 5.23 4.33
N LYS A 253 -3.41 4.43 3.72
CA LYS A 253 -4.26 4.85 2.59
C LYS A 253 -5.23 5.95 3.00
N LYS A 254 -5.94 5.79 4.11
CA LYS A 254 -6.85 6.82 4.65
C LYS A 254 -6.12 8.12 4.99
N SER A 255 -4.91 8.01 5.53
CA SER A 255 -4.06 9.18 5.81
C SER A 255 -3.69 9.93 4.53
N SER A 256 -3.31 9.19 3.49
CA SER A 256 -2.98 9.75 2.17
C SER A 256 -4.20 10.42 1.54
N LEU A 257 -5.37 9.77 1.59
CA LEU A 257 -6.63 10.30 1.09
C LEU A 257 -7.01 11.61 1.77
N GLN A 258 -6.97 11.65 3.11
CA GLN A 258 -7.35 12.87 3.86
C GLN A 258 -6.38 14.02 3.60
N LEU A 259 -5.08 13.75 3.40
CA LEU A 259 -4.14 14.78 2.97
C LEU A 259 -4.54 15.37 1.61
N PHE A 260 -4.81 14.52 0.60
CA PHE A 260 -5.19 15.04 -0.72
C PHE A 260 -6.53 15.79 -0.69
N LYS A 261 -7.51 15.33 0.10
CA LYS A 261 -8.76 16.08 0.33
C LYS A 261 -8.51 17.44 0.93
N LEU A 262 -7.68 17.52 1.97
CA LEU A 262 -7.35 18.78 2.63
C LEU A 262 -6.64 19.75 1.68
N ILE A 263 -5.77 19.25 0.79
CA ILE A 263 -5.17 20.06 -0.27
C ILE A 263 -6.25 20.55 -1.24
N LEU A 264 -7.06 19.63 -1.76
CA LEU A 264 -8.05 19.90 -2.80
C LEU A 264 -9.13 20.90 -2.35
N GLU A 265 -9.64 20.77 -1.13
CA GLU A 265 -10.65 21.65 -0.54
C GLU A 265 -10.15 23.08 -0.32
N ASN A 266 -8.83 23.30 -0.35
CA ASN A 266 -8.19 24.58 -0.06
C ASN A 266 -7.35 25.11 -1.24
N LEU A 267 -7.38 24.43 -2.39
CA LEU A 267 -6.97 24.98 -3.67
C LEU A 267 -8.18 25.70 -4.25
N SER A 268 -8.13 27.04 -4.26
CA SER A 268 -9.17 27.89 -4.87
C SER A 268 -8.80 28.21 -6.32
#